data_AF-A0A6B2SUK5-F1
#
_entry.id   AF-A0A6B2SUK5-F1
#
_cell.length_a   1.000
_cell.length_b   1.000
_cell.length_c   1.000
_cell.angle_alpha   90.00
_cell.angle_beta   90.00
_cell.angle_gamma   90.00
#
_symmetry.space_group_name_H-M   'P 1'
#
loop_
_entity.id
_entity.type
_entity.pdbx_description
1 polymer ?
#
loop_
_entity_poly.entity_id
_entity_poly.type
_entity_poly.pdbx_seq_one_letter_code
_entity_poly.pdbx_strand_id
1 'polypeptide(L)'
;MLKTATQSRESLSPPLLLASLAGVLQKWLPEQRWFAGKGLPVTELAVVSMTELHPGCLHLLIRSRHAGSRDDCYQLLLGVRRDLPPRLHHAVVGRPTEGPLAGLTVYDALHDPRSATLLLERLRTPGTAGPLRFERDVQTVVPPNLTARVLDGEQSNTSLVYGDSFILKLFRRIQYGVNPDLEVPWALAGQGCARVPSPVAWFWTSEPRKTTLGVLQPFLRGATDGWTLALKSLAAGRDFTDESYELGRATAEVHLALARVFVPDIPDRHGGRHLAEGMMSRLDTTARQVPALVPYVSRLRAAYDAVAAHGPVRPPQRIHGDLHLGQVLRAGQRWFVIDFEGEPARPIAERRR
;
A
#
# COMPACT_ATOMS: atom_id res chain seq x y z
N MET A 1 -3.03 -36.40 10.95
CA MET A 1 -4.35 -36.14 10.31
C MET A 1 -5.00 -34.93 10.97
N LEU A 2 -4.87 -33.74 10.38
CA LEU A 2 -5.65 -32.57 10.82
C LEU A 2 -7.08 -32.74 10.32
N LYS A 3 -8.06 -32.89 11.22
CA LYS A 3 -9.47 -32.73 10.90
C LYS A 3 -9.74 -31.23 10.66
N THR A 4 -9.42 -30.75 9.46
CA THR A 4 -10.01 -29.51 8.94
C THR A 4 -11.50 -29.79 8.80
N ALA A 5 -12.33 -29.10 9.59
CA ALA A 5 -13.77 -29.16 9.42
C ALA A 5 -14.09 -28.58 8.03
N THR A 6 -14.42 -29.43 7.09
CA THR A 6 -14.96 -29.05 5.78
C THR A 6 -16.37 -28.51 6.03
N GLN A 7 -16.48 -27.22 6.37
CA GLN A 7 -17.78 -26.55 6.51
C GLN A 7 -18.36 -26.33 5.10
N SER A 8 -19.63 -26.67 4.91
CA SER A 8 -20.30 -26.58 3.62
C SER A 8 -20.43 -25.12 3.17
N ARG A 9 -20.19 -24.86 1.87
CA ARG A 9 -20.21 -23.53 1.24
C ARG A 9 -21.49 -22.71 1.47
N GLU A 10 -22.59 -23.33 1.87
CA GLU A 10 -23.88 -22.66 2.14
C GLU A 10 -23.93 -21.95 3.51
N SER A 11 -22.99 -22.21 4.44
CA SER A 11 -23.08 -21.71 5.83
C SER A 11 -22.37 -20.37 6.13
N LEU A 12 -21.72 -19.73 5.15
CA LEU A 12 -20.89 -18.54 5.35
C LEU A 12 -21.30 -17.37 4.44
N SER A 13 -22.57 -16.96 4.51
CA SER A 13 -23.01 -15.72 3.84
C SER A 13 -22.42 -14.48 4.54
N PRO A 14 -22.25 -13.33 3.83
CA PRO A 14 -21.70 -12.12 4.43
C PRO A 14 -22.41 -11.64 5.71
N PRO A 15 -23.75 -11.65 5.82
CA PRO A 15 -24.44 -11.28 7.07
C PRO A 15 -24.16 -12.25 8.23
N LEU A 16 -24.11 -13.56 7.96
CA LEU A 16 -23.81 -14.57 8.99
C LEU A 16 -22.37 -14.44 9.48
N LEU A 17 -21.43 -14.20 8.57
CA LEU A 17 -20.04 -13.95 8.95
C LEU A 17 -19.88 -12.67 9.77
N LEU A 18 -20.62 -11.61 9.43
CA LEU A 18 -20.60 -10.37 10.19
C LEU A 18 -21.04 -10.61 11.64
N ALA A 19 -22.04 -11.48 11.88
CA ALA A 19 -22.46 -11.84 13.24
C ALA A 19 -21.31 -12.45 14.07
N SER A 20 -20.42 -13.23 13.46
CA SER A 20 -19.21 -13.72 14.14
C SER A 20 -18.11 -12.66 14.26
N LEU A 21 -17.91 -11.85 13.23
CA LEU A 21 -16.71 -11.01 13.10
C LEU A 21 -16.87 -9.60 13.70
N ALA A 22 -18.10 -9.08 13.84
CA ALA A 22 -18.32 -7.68 14.21
C ALA A 22 -17.64 -7.30 15.53
N GLY A 23 -17.91 -8.03 16.62
CA GLY A 23 -17.36 -7.71 17.93
C GLY A 23 -15.84 -7.89 18.03
N VAL A 24 -15.27 -8.88 17.32
CA VAL A 24 -13.81 -9.10 17.30
C VAL A 24 -13.09 -8.04 16.46
N LEU A 25 -13.63 -7.69 15.28
CA LEU A 25 -13.02 -6.70 14.40
C LEU A 25 -13.18 -5.27 14.91
N GLN A 26 -14.27 -4.92 15.59
CA GLN A 26 -14.46 -3.60 16.22
C GLN A 26 -13.38 -3.29 17.25
N LYS A 27 -12.87 -4.31 17.95
CA LYS A 27 -11.79 -4.19 18.93
C LYS A 27 -10.41 -4.23 18.27
N TRP A 28 -10.23 -5.16 17.34
CA TRP A 28 -8.92 -5.42 16.74
C TRP A 28 -8.50 -4.40 15.68
N LEU A 29 -9.42 -3.87 14.85
CA LEU A 29 -9.08 -2.93 13.78
C LEU A 29 -8.43 -1.62 14.31
N PRO A 30 -8.95 -0.97 15.38
CA PRO A 30 -8.32 0.23 15.94
C PRO A 30 -6.89 0.05 16.45
N GLU A 31 -6.49 -1.17 16.81
CA GLU A 31 -5.14 -1.49 17.28
C GLU A 31 -4.13 -1.57 16.11
N GLN A 32 -4.62 -1.63 14.87
CA GLN A 32 -3.76 -1.80 13.70
C GLN A 32 -3.13 -0.48 13.28
N ARG A 33 -1.82 -0.50 13.05
CA ARG A 33 -1.05 0.67 12.60
C ARG A 33 -1.56 1.30 11.30
N TRP A 34 -2.10 0.48 10.40
CA TRP A 34 -2.59 0.84 9.07
C TRP A 34 -4.06 1.29 9.05
N PHE A 35 -4.72 1.21 10.20
CA PHE A 35 -6.09 1.69 10.35
C PHE A 35 -6.13 3.21 10.34
N ALA A 36 -7.00 3.80 9.51
CA ALA A 36 -7.01 5.25 9.30
C ALA A 36 -7.73 6.01 10.43
N GLY A 37 -8.76 5.43 11.03
CA GLY A 37 -9.53 6.08 12.11
C GLY A 37 -8.92 5.88 13.49
N LYS A 38 -7.62 6.14 13.64
CA LYS A 38 -6.92 6.03 14.94
C LYS A 38 -7.59 6.92 15.99
N GLY A 39 -7.85 6.33 17.16
CA GLY A 39 -8.51 7.02 18.27
C GLY A 39 -10.02 7.23 18.09
N LEU A 40 -10.63 6.75 17.00
CA LEU A 40 -12.07 6.80 16.77
C LEU A 40 -12.69 5.41 16.91
N PRO A 41 -13.82 5.26 17.63
CA PRO A 41 -14.51 3.99 17.74
C PRO A 41 -15.14 3.59 16.38
N VAL A 42 -15.12 2.29 16.09
CA VAL A 42 -15.83 1.71 14.95
C VAL A 42 -17.30 1.62 15.28
N THR A 43 -18.14 2.35 14.53
CA THR A 43 -19.58 2.41 14.77
C THR A 43 -20.35 1.39 13.96
N GLU A 44 -19.87 1.05 12.77
CA GLU A 44 -20.52 0.12 11.86
C GLU A 44 -19.47 -0.70 11.09
N LEU A 45 -19.76 -1.98 10.90
CA LEU A 45 -18.99 -2.89 10.05
C LEU A 45 -19.93 -3.56 9.05
N ALA A 46 -19.45 -3.73 7.82
CA ALA A 46 -20.14 -4.55 6.83
C ALA A 46 -19.15 -5.41 6.05
N VAL A 47 -19.47 -6.69 5.87
CA VAL A 47 -18.73 -7.57 4.97
C VAL A 47 -19.15 -7.24 3.54
N VAL A 48 -18.25 -6.62 2.79
CA VAL A 48 -18.47 -6.20 1.39
C VAL A 48 -18.29 -7.38 0.45
N SER A 49 -17.25 -8.19 0.69
CA SER A 49 -16.95 -9.38 -0.09
C SER A 49 -16.25 -10.41 0.79
N MET A 50 -16.48 -11.69 0.48
CA MET A 50 -15.80 -12.82 1.11
C MET A 50 -15.42 -13.82 0.03
N THR A 51 -14.16 -14.28 0.06
CA THR A 51 -13.68 -15.41 -0.72
C THR A 51 -12.87 -16.34 0.17
N GLU A 52 -13.24 -17.62 0.25
CA GLU A 52 -12.37 -18.62 0.87
C GLU A 52 -11.26 -19.00 -0.12
N LEU A 53 -10.01 -18.64 0.19
CA LEU A 53 -8.86 -18.92 -0.68
C LEU A 53 -8.45 -20.40 -0.62
N HIS A 54 -8.56 -20.98 0.57
CA HIS A 54 -8.39 -22.41 0.85
C HIS A 54 -9.11 -22.73 2.16
N PRO A 55 -9.37 -24.02 2.47
CA PRO A 55 -10.11 -24.41 3.67
C PRO A 55 -9.62 -23.70 4.93
N GLY A 56 -10.51 -22.91 5.54
CA GLY A 56 -10.25 -22.15 6.78
C GLY A 56 -9.44 -20.86 6.62
N CYS A 57 -9.29 -20.33 5.40
CA CYS A 57 -8.63 -19.05 5.12
C CYS A 57 -9.51 -18.16 4.25
N LEU A 58 -10.01 -17.10 4.88
CA LEU A 58 -10.97 -16.16 4.33
C LEU A 58 -10.27 -14.87 3.91
N HIS A 59 -10.38 -14.52 2.64
CA HIS A 59 -10.15 -13.16 2.17
C HIS A 59 -11.44 -12.37 2.33
N LEU A 60 -11.34 -11.20 2.98
CA LEU A 60 -12.48 -10.35 3.28
C LEU A 60 -12.21 -8.91 2.84
N LEU A 61 -13.24 -8.28 2.30
CA LEU A 61 -13.32 -6.82 2.23
C LEU A 61 -14.35 -6.35 3.26
N ILE A 62 -13.90 -5.52 4.19
CA ILE A 62 -14.71 -5.00 5.29
C ILE A 62 -14.86 -3.50 5.15
N ARG A 63 -16.09 -3.02 5.05
CA ARG A 63 -16.39 -1.60 5.19
C ARG A 63 -16.50 -1.25 6.67
N SER A 64 -15.80 -0.21 7.08
CA SER A 64 -15.80 0.34 8.43
C SER A 64 -16.24 1.80 8.40
N ARG A 65 -17.19 2.14 9.27
CA ARG A 65 -17.59 3.53 9.54
C ARG A 65 -17.14 3.93 10.93
N HIS A 66 -16.69 5.16 11.05
CA HIS A 66 -16.27 5.77 12.32
C HIS A 66 -17.00 7.09 12.50
N ALA A 67 -17.20 7.48 13.75
CA ALA A 67 -17.89 8.72 14.09
C ALA A 67 -17.31 9.93 13.34
N GLY A 68 -18.14 10.63 12.57
CA GLY A 68 -17.74 11.85 11.85
C GLY A 68 -16.85 11.66 10.62
N SER A 69 -16.62 10.43 10.16
CA SER A 69 -15.73 10.12 9.02
C SER A 69 -16.46 9.49 7.82
N ARG A 70 -15.81 9.49 6.66
CA ARG A 70 -16.25 8.70 5.49
C ARG A 70 -15.97 7.22 5.70
N ASP A 71 -16.74 6.38 5.01
CA ASP A 71 -16.54 4.93 5.03
C ASP A 71 -15.20 4.54 4.43
N ASP A 72 -14.44 3.71 5.14
CA ASP A 72 -13.22 3.08 4.64
C ASP A 72 -13.45 1.60 4.35
N CYS A 73 -12.78 1.07 3.33
CA CYS A 73 -12.79 -0.35 3.02
C CYS A 73 -11.43 -0.95 3.35
N TYR A 74 -11.41 -2.08 4.06
CA TYR A 74 -10.21 -2.76 4.49
C TYR A 74 -10.17 -4.19 3.96
N GLN A 75 -9.01 -4.61 3.46
CA GLN A 75 -8.74 -5.99 3.09
C GLN A 75 -8.11 -6.76 4.25
N LEU A 76 -8.70 -7.89 4.58
CA LEU A 76 -8.22 -8.81 5.62
C LEU A 76 -8.03 -10.21 5.04
N LEU A 77 -6.98 -10.89 5.50
CA LEU A 77 -6.81 -12.33 5.28
C LEU A 77 -6.89 -13.01 6.65
N LEU A 78 -8.00 -13.69 6.92
CA LEU A 78 -8.28 -14.29 8.22
C LEU A 78 -8.21 -15.81 8.15
N GLY A 79 -7.44 -16.40 9.06
CA GLY A 79 -7.45 -17.83 9.32
C GLY A 79 -8.46 -18.17 10.41
N VAL A 80 -9.13 -19.31 10.26
CA VAL A 80 -10.12 -19.80 11.24
C VAL A 80 -9.77 -21.23 11.64
N ARG A 81 -9.53 -21.46 12.93
CA ARG A 81 -9.19 -22.79 13.47
C ARG A 81 -9.71 -22.97 14.89
N ARG A 82 -9.99 -24.21 15.29
CA ARG A 82 -10.33 -24.53 16.69
C ARG A 82 -9.12 -24.32 17.61
N ASP A 83 -8.01 -24.98 17.28
CA ASP A 83 -6.77 -24.93 18.06
C ASP A 83 -5.67 -24.21 17.28
N LEU A 84 -5.24 -23.05 17.80
CA LEU A 84 -4.20 -22.25 17.19
C LEU A 84 -2.82 -22.61 17.81
N PRO A 85 -1.81 -22.99 17.00
CA PRO A 85 -0.47 -23.27 17.50
C PRO A 85 0.12 -22.07 18.26
N PRO A 86 0.90 -22.28 19.34
CA PRO A 86 1.48 -21.19 20.16
C PRO A 86 2.23 -20.12 19.36
N ARG A 87 2.96 -20.52 18.32
CA ARG A 87 3.70 -19.60 17.45
C ARG A 87 2.82 -18.56 16.73
N LEU A 88 1.51 -18.77 16.63
CA LEU A 88 0.55 -17.85 15.99
C LEU A 88 -0.30 -17.07 16.99
N HIS A 89 -0.09 -17.22 18.30
CA HIS A 89 -0.88 -16.51 19.32
C HIS A 89 -0.78 -14.99 19.20
N HIS A 90 0.36 -14.48 18.74
CA HIS A 90 0.56 -13.04 18.46
C HIS A 90 -0.31 -12.49 17.32
N ALA A 91 -0.85 -13.38 16.46
CA ALA A 91 -1.67 -13.00 15.30
C ALA A 91 -3.17 -13.14 15.56
N VAL A 92 -3.58 -13.44 16.80
CA VAL A 92 -5.00 -13.62 17.13
C VAL A 92 -5.77 -12.32 16.94
N VAL A 93 -6.86 -12.40 16.19
CA VAL A 93 -7.85 -11.31 16.04
C VAL A 93 -8.90 -11.43 17.12
N GLY A 94 -9.34 -12.67 17.43
CA GLY A 94 -10.27 -12.93 18.52
C GLY A 94 -10.92 -14.30 18.45
N ARG A 95 -11.83 -14.56 19.40
CA ARG A 95 -12.68 -15.74 19.43
C ARG A 95 -14.15 -15.31 19.43
N PRO A 96 -14.86 -15.41 18.30
CA PRO A 96 -16.28 -15.13 18.24
C PRO A 96 -17.08 -15.99 19.22
N THR A 97 -18.08 -15.39 19.86
CA THR A 97 -19.06 -16.09 20.72
C THR A 97 -20.36 -16.41 19.99
N GLU A 98 -20.60 -15.79 18.84
CA GLU A 98 -21.84 -15.89 18.07
C GLU A 98 -21.55 -16.17 16.59
N GLY A 99 -22.61 -16.57 15.87
CA GLY A 99 -22.56 -16.87 14.43
C GLY A 99 -21.80 -18.16 14.08
N PRO A 100 -21.54 -18.40 12.78
CA PRO A 100 -20.98 -19.66 12.29
C PRO A 100 -19.54 -19.93 12.73
N LEU A 101 -18.80 -18.91 13.18
CA LEU A 101 -17.43 -19.06 13.69
C LEU A 101 -17.36 -19.11 15.22
N ALA A 102 -18.50 -19.21 15.91
CA ALA A 102 -18.55 -19.27 17.37
C ALA A 102 -17.66 -20.40 17.93
N GLY A 103 -16.84 -20.07 18.93
CA GLY A 103 -15.93 -21.02 19.58
C GLY A 103 -14.66 -21.35 18.76
N LEU A 104 -14.48 -20.77 17.58
CA LEU A 104 -13.24 -20.87 16.81
C LEU A 104 -12.32 -19.68 17.10
N THR A 105 -11.01 -19.88 16.89
CA THR A 105 -10.01 -18.82 16.91
C THR A 105 -9.87 -18.24 15.52
N VAL A 106 -10.07 -16.92 15.41
CA VAL A 106 -9.83 -16.11 14.21
C VAL A 106 -8.50 -15.40 14.39
N TYR A 107 -7.63 -15.45 13.38
CA TYR A 107 -6.28 -14.87 13.41
C TYR A 107 -5.90 -14.28 12.05
N ASP A 108 -4.91 -13.37 12.02
CA ASP A 108 -4.36 -12.83 10.78
C ASP A 108 -3.54 -13.92 10.07
N ALA A 109 -4.07 -14.41 8.94
CA ALA A 109 -3.48 -15.51 8.20
C ALA A 109 -2.17 -15.14 7.50
N LEU A 110 -1.80 -13.87 7.37
CA LEU A 110 -0.50 -13.49 6.81
C LEU A 110 0.66 -13.94 7.70
N HIS A 111 0.42 -14.11 9.00
CA HIS A 111 1.40 -14.63 9.94
C HIS A 111 1.51 -16.16 9.93
N ASP A 112 0.59 -16.89 9.27
CA ASP A 112 0.67 -18.36 9.11
C ASP A 112 1.47 -18.72 7.86
N PRO A 113 2.65 -19.37 7.99
CA PRO A 113 3.47 -19.75 6.84
C PRO A 113 2.74 -20.62 5.82
N ARG A 114 1.75 -21.42 6.24
CA ARG A 114 0.94 -22.22 5.31
C ARG A 114 0.11 -21.32 4.41
N SER A 115 -0.62 -20.36 5.00
CA SER A 115 -1.45 -19.42 4.25
C SER A 115 -0.61 -18.51 3.36
N ALA A 116 0.53 -18.02 3.87
CA ALA A 116 1.45 -17.21 3.09
C ALA A 116 2.03 -17.97 1.88
N THR A 117 2.36 -19.27 2.04
CA THR A 117 2.80 -20.14 0.94
C THR A 117 1.69 -20.36 -0.09
N LEU A 118 0.47 -20.65 0.36
CA LEU A 118 -0.67 -20.87 -0.53
C LEU A 118 -1.04 -19.60 -1.31
N LEU A 119 -0.90 -18.42 -0.70
CA LEU A 119 -1.09 -17.14 -1.38
C LEU A 119 -0.06 -16.94 -2.51
N LEU A 120 1.21 -17.30 -2.30
CA LEU A 120 2.21 -17.30 -3.36
C LEU A 120 1.84 -18.26 -4.48
N GLU A 121 1.37 -19.47 -4.18
CA GLU A 121 0.93 -20.44 -5.19
C GLU A 121 -0.30 -19.97 -5.99
N ARG A 122 -1.16 -19.11 -5.41
CA ARG A 122 -2.21 -18.42 -6.17
C ARG A 122 -1.66 -17.34 -7.09
N LEU A 123 -0.70 -16.52 -6.64
CA LEU A 123 -0.06 -15.51 -7.49
C LEU A 123 0.77 -16.14 -8.63
N ARG A 124 1.34 -17.32 -8.41
CA ARG A 124 2.08 -18.09 -9.42
C ARG A 124 1.19 -18.64 -10.54
N THR A 125 -0.08 -18.90 -10.23
CA THR A 125 -1.02 -19.58 -11.13
C THR A 125 -2.16 -18.64 -11.49
N PRO A 126 -2.08 -17.89 -12.61
CA PRO A 126 -3.14 -16.99 -13.03
C PRO A 126 -4.50 -17.69 -13.09
N GLY A 127 -5.56 -16.97 -12.72
CA GLY A 127 -6.89 -17.56 -12.63
C GLY A 127 -7.79 -16.80 -11.68
N THR A 128 -8.85 -17.48 -11.22
CA THR A 128 -9.91 -16.86 -10.43
C THR A 128 -10.17 -17.63 -9.14
N ALA A 129 -10.58 -16.91 -8.10
CA ALA A 129 -11.20 -17.47 -6.90
C ALA A 129 -12.38 -16.58 -6.54
N GLY A 130 -13.60 -16.98 -6.93
CA GLY A 130 -14.77 -16.12 -6.84
C GLY A 130 -14.56 -14.78 -7.59
N PRO A 131 -14.77 -13.62 -6.94
CA PRO A 131 -14.53 -12.30 -7.54
C PRO A 131 -13.03 -11.94 -7.66
N LEU A 132 -12.14 -12.69 -7.01
CA LEU A 132 -10.71 -12.45 -7.09
C LEU A 132 -10.14 -12.93 -8.43
N ARG A 133 -9.20 -12.17 -8.94
CA ARG A 133 -8.49 -12.38 -10.21
C ARG A 133 -7.00 -12.27 -9.93
N PHE A 134 -6.27 -13.30 -10.29
CA PHE A 134 -4.82 -13.40 -10.11
C PHE A 134 -4.16 -13.36 -11.48
N GLU A 135 -3.19 -12.46 -11.64
CA GLU A 135 -2.47 -12.20 -12.88
C GLU A 135 -0.97 -12.21 -12.61
N ARG A 136 -0.19 -12.52 -13.65
CA ARG A 136 1.27 -12.60 -13.59
C ARG A 136 1.85 -12.05 -14.89
N ASP A 137 2.98 -11.37 -14.78
CA ASP A 137 3.81 -11.07 -15.93
C ASP A 137 4.25 -12.37 -16.63
N VAL A 138 3.90 -12.51 -17.90
CA VAL A 138 4.23 -13.69 -18.69
C VAL A 138 5.74 -13.88 -18.86
N GLN A 139 6.53 -12.81 -18.77
CA GLN A 139 7.98 -12.84 -18.95
C GLN A 139 8.73 -13.30 -17.69
N THR A 140 8.10 -13.26 -16.52
CA THR A 140 8.77 -13.53 -15.24
C THR A 140 8.30 -14.82 -14.57
N VAL A 141 9.22 -15.77 -14.36
CA VAL A 141 8.95 -16.97 -13.57
C VAL A 141 9.17 -16.67 -12.09
N VAL A 142 8.10 -16.80 -11.30
CA VAL A 142 8.21 -16.89 -9.85
C VAL A 142 8.56 -18.36 -9.52
N PRO A 143 9.53 -18.67 -8.63
CA PRO A 143 9.83 -20.03 -8.16
C PRO A 143 8.89 -20.53 -7.04
N PRO A 144 8.64 -21.85 -6.93
CA PRO A 144 7.81 -22.40 -5.85
C PRO A 144 8.60 -22.48 -4.56
N ASN A 145 7.94 -22.84 -3.46
CA ASN A 145 8.58 -23.19 -2.18
C ASN A 145 9.47 -22.09 -1.58
N LEU A 146 9.19 -20.83 -1.90
CA LEU A 146 9.87 -19.70 -1.27
C LEU A 146 9.33 -19.50 0.14
N THR A 147 10.21 -19.50 1.13
CA THR A 147 9.84 -19.25 2.53
C THR A 147 9.32 -17.82 2.69
N ALA A 148 8.12 -17.69 3.24
CA ALA A 148 7.48 -16.40 3.51
C ALA A 148 7.87 -15.86 4.89
N ARG A 149 8.08 -14.54 4.96
CA ARG A 149 8.28 -13.80 6.21
C ARG A 149 7.57 -12.45 6.14
N VAL A 150 6.79 -12.12 7.17
CA VAL A 150 6.17 -10.80 7.31
C VAL A 150 7.26 -9.75 7.55
N LEU A 151 7.15 -8.62 6.87
CA LEU A 151 8.02 -7.47 7.07
C LEU A 151 7.36 -6.50 8.07
N ASP A 152 8.01 -6.33 9.22
CA ASP A 152 7.61 -5.35 10.22
C ASP A 152 7.99 -3.92 9.77
N GLY A 153 7.30 -2.90 10.28
CA GLY A 153 7.67 -1.48 10.08
C GLY A 153 6.92 -0.66 9.00
N GLU A 154 6.23 -1.27 8.03
CA GLU A 154 5.43 -0.49 7.03
C GLU A 154 4.22 0.28 7.60
N GLN A 155 3.92 1.49 7.14
CA GLN A 155 2.86 2.29 7.79
C GLN A 155 1.43 1.96 7.34
N SER A 156 1.22 1.74 6.04
CA SER A 156 -0.13 1.65 5.42
C SER A 156 -0.54 0.23 5.04
N ASN A 157 0.41 -0.70 4.95
CA ASN A 157 0.22 -2.00 4.31
C ASN A 157 0.86 -3.13 5.12
N THR A 158 0.70 -4.36 4.63
CA THR A 158 1.42 -5.53 5.13
C THR A 158 2.16 -6.18 3.98
N SER A 159 3.47 -6.34 4.14
CA SER A 159 4.31 -7.02 3.17
C SER A 159 4.81 -8.37 3.63
N LEU A 160 4.92 -9.30 2.68
CA LEU A 160 5.53 -10.61 2.82
C LEU A 160 6.76 -10.70 1.91
N VAL A 161 7.92 -11.01 2.47
CA VAL A 161 9.12 -11.36 1.70
C VAL A 161 9.13 -12.87 1.47
N TYR A 162 9.35 -13.28 0.22
CA TYR A 162 9.43 -14.67 -0.21
C TYR A 162 10.86 -15.00 -0.68
N GLY A 163 11.56 -15.82 0.11
CA GLY A 163 12.89 -16.35 -0.21
C GLY A 163 13.93 -15.27 -0.56
N ASP A 164 13.83 -14.09 0.05
CA ASP A 164 14.63 -12.89 -0.22
C ASP A 164 14.72 -12.49 -1.72
N SER A 165 13.73 -12.93 -2.51
CA SER A 165 13.70 -12.74 -3.96
C SER A 165 12.51 -11.89 -4.40
N PHE A 166 11.39 -12.00 -3.69
CA PHE A 166 10.17 -11.25 -3.98
C PHE A 166 9.57 -10.67 -2.71
N ILE A 167 8.86 -9.55 -2.86
CA ILE A 167 8.07 -8.92 -1.82
C ILE A 167 6.65 -8.74 -2.34
N LEU A 168 5.68 -9.25 -1.60
CA LEU A 168 4.26 -9.06 -1.83
C LEU A 168 3.76 -7.97 -0.90
N LYS A 169 3.32 -6.85 -1.46
CA LYS A 169 2.63 -5.79 -0.73
C LYS A 169 1.12 -6.05 -0.80
N LEU A 170 0.49 -6.30 0.34
CA LEU A 170 -0.98 -6.37 0.45
C LEU A 170 -1.54 -5.03 0.91
N PHE A 171 -2.42 -4.46 0.09
CA PHE A 171 -3.04 -3.18 0.39
C PHE A 171 -4.08 -3.33 1.49
N ARG A 172 -3.87 -2.73 2.66
CA ARG A 172 -4.82 -2.91 3.79
C ARG A 172 -6.02 -2.01 3.67
N ARG A 173 -5.81 -0.71 3.43
CA ARG A 173 -6.89 0.23 3.13
C ARG A 173 -7.11 0.30 1.62
N ILE A 174 -8.29 -0.11 1.18
CA ILE A 174 -8.63 -0.25 -0.23
C ILE A 174 -9.21 1.05 -0.77
N GLN A 175 -8.57 1.57 -1.82
CA GLN A 175 -9.09 2.66 -2.65
C GLN A 175 -9.44 2.10 -4.03
N TYR A 176 -10.64 2.39 -4.53
CA TYR A 176 -11.14 1.80 -5.78
C TYR A 176 -10.29 2.18 -7.00
N GLY A 177 -10.07 1.21 -7.89
CA GLY A 177 -9.32 1.38 -9.15
C GLY A 177 -7.97 0.65 -9.16
N VAL A 178 -7.17 0.96 -10.19
CA VAL A 178 -5.81 0.42 -10.30
C VAL A 178 -4.91 1.18 -9.32
N ASN A 179 -4.21 0.45 -8.46
CA ASN A 179 -3.28 1.06 -7.51
C ASN A 179 -2.04 1.60 -8.27
N PRO A 180 -1.58 2.84 -7.99
CA PRO A 180 -0.37 3.41 -8.57
C PRO A 180 0.90 2.54 -8.41
N ASP A 181 1.02 1.77 -7.33
CA ASP A 181 2.12 0.81 -7.10
C ASP A 181 2.11 -0.38 -8.07
N LEU A 182 0.99 -0.60 -8.77
CA LEU A 182 0.94 -1.49 -9.92
C LEU A 182 1.15 -0.71 -11.22
N GLU A 183 0.32 0.32 -11.43
CA GLU A 183 0.26 1.07 -12.69
C GLU A 183 1.61 1.66 -13.10
N VAL A 184 2.27 2.37 -12.18
CA VAL A 184 3.46 3.16 -12.49
C VAL A 184 4.68 2.27 -12.69
N PRO A 185 5.06 1.39 -11.74
CA PRO A 185 6.19 0.47 -11.94
C PRO A 185 6.06 -0.40 -13.19
N TRP A 186 4.86 -0.92 -13.47
CA TRP A 186 4.59 -1.75 -14.65
C TRP A 186 4.79 -0.98 -15.95
N ALA A 187 4.26 0.24 -16.01
CA ALA A 187 4.42 1.12 -17.17
C ALA A 187 5.88 1.54 -17.41
N LEU A 188 6.60 1.86 -16.33
CA LEU A 188 8.02 2.24 -16.39
C LEU A 188 8.91 1.08 -16.87
N ALA A 189 8.60 -0.15 -16.45
CA ALA A 189 9.28 -1.35 -16.93
C ALA A 189 9.14 -1.53 -18.44
N GLY A 190 7.95 -1.24 -18.99
CA GLY A 190 7.71 -1.24 -20.44
C GLY A 190 8.56 -0.23 -21.24
N GLN A 191 9.12 0.79 -20.59
CA GLN A 191 10.07 1.75 -21.18
C GLN A 191 11.54 1.41 -20.88
N GLY A 192 11.82 0.25 -20.28
CA GLY A 192 13.17 -0.16 -19.89
C GLY A 192 13.72 0.61 -18.68
N CYS A 193 12.89 1.28 -17.88
CA CYS A 193 13.34 1.96 -16.68
C CYS A 193 13.69 0.95 -15.58
N ALA A 194 14.98 0.67 -15.40
CA ALA A 194 15.47 -0.29 -14.42
C ALA A 194 15.68 0.31 -13.00
N ARG A 195 15.15 1.52 -12.73
CA ARG A 195 15.23 2.20 -11.43
C ARG A 195 14.03 1.92 -10.52
N VAL A 196 13.05 1.18 -11.01
CA VAL A 196 11.85 0.80 -10.26
C VAL A 196 11.68 -0.72 -10.39
N PRO A 197 11.52 -1.48 -9.29
CA PRO A 197 11.23 -2.90 -9.37
C PRO A 197 9.91 -3.15 -10.12
N SER A 198 9.96 -3.89 -11.23
CA SER A 198 8.75 -4.20 -11.99
C SER A 198 7.88 -5.22 -11.26
N PRO A 199 6.57 -5.01 -11.14
CA PRO A 199 5.62 -6.02 -10.68
C PRO A 199 5.75 -7.30 -11.50
N VAL A 200 5.67 -8.45 -10.84
CA VAL A 200 5.77 -9.77 -11.47
C VAL A 200 4.46 -10.54 -11.35
N ALA A 201 3.65 -10.26 -10.33
CA ALA A 201 2.30 -10.78 -10.17
C ALA A 201 1.45 -9.81 -9.36
N TRP A 202 0.14 -9.88 -9.52
CA TRP A 202 -0.79 -9.06 -8.75
C TRP A 202 -2.15 -9.75 -8.68
N PHE A 203 -2.97 -9.30 -7.75
CA PHE A 203 -4.36 -9.73 -7.71
C PHE A 203 -5.28 -8.56 -7.42
N TRP A 204 -6.50 -8.70 -7.94
CA TRP A 204 -7.54 -7.69 -7.88
C TRP A 204 -8.90 -8.35 -7.69
N THR A 205 -9.88 -7.57 -7.26
CA THR A 205 -11.28 -8.03 -7.14
C THR A 205 -12.13 -7.38 -8.22
N SER A 206 -13.07 -8.12 -8.83
CA SER A 206 -14.12 -7.55 -9.68
C SER A 206 -15.26 -6.91 -8.88
N GLU A 207 -15.40 -7.27 -7.59
CA GLU A 207 -16.51 -6.84 -6.73
C GLU A 207 -16.02 -6.11 -5.47
N PRO A 208 -16.76 -5.09 -4.99
CA PRO A 208 -17.93 -4.49 -5.63
C PRO A 208 -17.54 -3.67 -6.88
N ARG A 209 -16.24 -3.35 -7.02
CA ARG A 209 -15.66 -2.66 -8.18
C ARG A 209 -14.23 -3.12 -8.40
N LYS A 210 -13.77 -3.09 -9.67
CA LYS A 210 -12.40 -3.43 -10.05
C LYS A 210 -11.36 -2.67 -9.21
N THR A 211 -10.61 -3.40 -8.40
CA THR A 211 -9.62 -2.80 -7.50
C THR A 211 -8.42 -3.70 -7.26
N THR A 212 -7.21 -3.14 -7.38
CA THR A 212 -5.97 -3.85 -7.04
C THR A 212 -5.89 -4.09 -5.54
N LEU A 213 -5.58 -5.31 -5.13
CA LEU A 213 -5.55 -5.75 -3.74
C LEU A 213 -4.15 -6.09 -3.24
N GLY A 214 -3.24 -6.47 -4.13
CA GLY A 214 -1.84 -6.62 -3.78
C GLY A 214 -0.96 -6.85 -5.00
N VAL A 215 0.33 -6.57 -4.82
CA VAL A 215 1.35 -6.59 -5.87
C VAL A 215 2.57 -7.32 -5.37
N LEU A 216 3.02 -8.32 -6.13
CA LEU A 216 4.27 -9.03 -5.96
C LEU A 216 5.32 -8.41 -6.89
N GLN A 217 6.47 -8.03 -6.34
CA GLN A 217 7.58 -7.43 -7.07
C GLN A 217 8.92 -8.02 -6.59
N PRO A 218 10.02 -7.86 -7.35
CA PRO A 218 11.34 -8.26 -6.90
C PRO A 218 11.72 -7.59 -5.58
N PHE A 219 12.26 -8.37 -4.66
CA PHE A 219 12.81 -7.86 -3.42
C PHE A 219 14.28 -7.50 -3.63
N LEU A 220 14.65 -6.26 -3.31
CA LEU A 220 16.02 -5.79 -3.44
C LEU A 220 16.84 -6.28 -2.24
N ARG A 221 17.37 -7.50 -2.35
CA ARG A 221 18.16 -8.13 -1.28
C ARG A 221 19.37 -7.28 -0.89
N GLY A 222 19.55 -7.07 0.41
CA GLY A 222 20.65 -6.29 0.97
C GLY A 222 20.54 -4.78 0.71
N ALA A 223 19.41 -4.31 0.20
CA ALA A 223 19.19 -2.88 0.03
C ALA A 223 19.05 -2.19 1.39
N THR A 224 19.50 -0.93 1.45
CA THR A 224 19.30 -0.05 2.60
C THR A 224 18.45 1.13 2.18
N ASP A 225 17.48 1.53 3.00
CA ASP A 225 16.70 2.73 2.74
C ASP A 225 17.57 3.99 2.84
N GLY A 226 17.29 4.98 2.00
CA GLY A 226 18.09 6.18 1.87
C GLY A 226 18.16 7.00 3.15
N TRP A 227 17.12 6.96 3.98
CA TRP A 227 17.07 7.66 5.26
C TRP A 227 18.05 7.05 6.25
N THR A 228 17.99 5.74 6.47
CA THR A 228 18.93 4.99 7.29
C THR A 228 20.37 5.16 6.79
N LEU A 229 20.58 5.14 5.48
CA LEU A 229 21.90 5.32 4.90
C LEU A 229 22.45 6.74 5.16
N ALA A 230 21.62 7.78 4.98
CA ALA A 230 21.99 9.16 5.24
C ALA A 230 22.33 9.37 6.73
N LEU A 231 21.50 8.86 7.65
CA LEU A 231 21.75 8.93 9.09
C LEU A 231 23.06 8.22 9.50
N LYS A 232 23.32 7.03 8.94
CA LYS A 232 24.57 6.30 9.18
C LYS A 232 25.81 7.04 8.66
N SER A 233 25.67 7.83 7.59
CA SER A 233 26.77 8.62 7.03
C SER A 233 27.01 9.87 7.84
N LEU A 234 25.94 10.57 8.23
CA LEU A 234 25.99 11.72 9.14
C LEU A 234 26.62 11.34 10.49
N ALA A 235 26.15 10.27 11.13
CA ALA A 235 26.67 9.82 12.42
C ALA A 235 28.16 9.43 12.38
N ALA A 236 28.65 9.03 11.21
CA ALA A 236 30.05 8.66 11.00
C ALA A 236 30.91 9.80 10.43
N GLY A 237 30.34 10.99 10.21
CA GLY A 237 31.04 12.12 9.59
C GLY A 237 31.52 11.85 8.16
N ARG A 238 30.86 10.95 7.43
CA ARG A 238 31.20 10.64 6.03
C ARG A 238 30.47 11.59 5.09
N ASP A 239 31.17 11.99 4.02
CA ASP A 239 30.55 12.69 2.89
C ASP A 239 29.45 11.82 2.25
N PHE A 240 28.42 12.47 1.73
CA PHE A 240 27.26 11.86 1.08
C PHE A 240 26.98 12.47 -0.31
N THR A 241 27.95 13.22 -0.84
CA THR A 241 27.84 13.94 -2.12
C THR A 241 27.66 12.98 -3.30
N ASP A 242 28.48 11.93 -3.40
CA ASP A 242 28.41 10.95 -4.49
C ASP A 242 27.08 10.18 -4.46
N GLU A 243 26.64 9.78 -3.27
CA GLU A 243 25.32 9.16 -3.07
C GLU A 243 24.18 10.05 -3.53
N SER A 244 24.25 11.32 -3.18
CA SER A 244 23.24 12.32 -3.53
C SER A 244 23.22 12.60 -5.03
N TYR A 245 24.40 12.63 -5.66
CA TYR A 245 24.54 12.79 -7.11
C TYR A 245 23.90 11.62 -7.87
N GLU A 246 24.24 10.38 -7.49
CA GLU A 246 23.64 9.18 -8.09
C GLU A 246 22.14 9.05 -7.81
N LEU A 247 21.68 9.50 -6.63
CA LEU A 247 20.25 9.59 -6.33
C LEU A 247 19.55 10.58 -7.26
N GLY A 248 20.14 11.75 -7.49
CA GLY A 248 19.63 12.74 -8.44
C GLY A 248 19.52 12.19 -9.87
N ARG A 249 20.51 11.42 -10.32
CA ARG A 249 20.46 10.72 -11.61
C ARG A 249 19.31 9.70 -11.67
N ALA A 250 19.17 8.87 -10.63
CA ALA A 250 18.08 7.90 -10.57
C ALA A 250 16.69 8.57 -10.59
N THR A 251 16.51 9.67 -9.85
CA THR A 251 15.27 10.47 -9.87
C THR A 251 14.99 11.04 -11.26
N ALA A 252 16.01 11.59 -11.94
CA ALA A 252 15.87 12.11 -13.29
C ALA A 252 15.50 11.02 -14.30
N GLU A 253 16.14 9.85 -14.24
CA GLU A 253 15.81 8.69 -15.10
C GLU A 253 14.34 8.27 -14.94
N VAL A 254 13.84 8.22 -13.70
CA VAL A 254 12.43 7.92 -13.40
C VAL A 254 11.50 9.00 -13.97
N HIS A 255 11.78 10.29 -13.75
CA HIS A 255 10.96 11.37 -14.27
C HIS A 255 10.91 11.42 -15.81
N LEU A 256 12.05 11.16 -16.46
CA LEU A 256 12.12 11.09 -17.92
C LEU A 256 11.33 9.90 -18.46
N ALA A 257 11.37 8.75 -17.77
CA ALA A 257 10.56 7.59 -18.14
C ALA A 257 9.07 7.84 -17.91
N LEU A 258 8.68 8.47 -16.80
CA LEU A 258 7.30 8.86 -16.52
C LEU A 258 6.73 9.79 -17.59
N ALA A 259 7.48 10.82 -18.01
CA ALA A 259 7.04 11.75 -19.04
C ALA A 259 6.90 11.09 -20.42
N ARG A 260 7.62 9.99 -20.70
CA ARG A 260 7.46 9.20 -21.93
C ARG A 260 6.22 8.31 -21.91
N VAL A 261 5.91 7.67 -20.77
CA VAL A 261 4.73 6.82 -20.63
C VAL A 261 3.46 7.65 -20.53
N PHE A 262 3.45 8.57 -19.55
CA PHE A 262 2.31 9.40 -19.21
C PHE A 262 2.54 10.76 -19.83
N VAL A 263 2.13 10.88 -21.10
CA VAL A 263 2.29 12.10 -21.88
C VAL A 263 1.71 13.28 -21.09
N PRO A 264 2.50 14.33 -20.80
CA PRO A 264 2.05 15.49 -20.06
C PRO A 264 0.81 16.13 -20.70
N ASP A 265 -0.08 16.65 -19.87
CA ASP A 265 -1.23 17.43 -20.35
C ASP A 265 -0.75 18.69 -21.08
N ILE A 266 -1.67 19.32 -21.84
CA ILE A 266 -1.40 20.61 -22.47
C ILE A 266 -1.08 21.64 -21.38
N PRO A 267 -0.02 22.46 -21.54
CA PRO A 267 0.35 23.44 -20.51
C PRO A 267 -0.81 24.41 -20.24
N ASP A 268 -1.22 24.46 -18.98
CA ASP A 268 -2.20 25.43 -18.53
C ASP A 268 -1.58 26.83 -18.54
N ARG A 269 -2.15 27.71 -19.38
CA ARG A 269 -1.75 29.12 -19.49
C ARG A 269 -1.89 29.89 -18.16
N HIS A 270 -2.70 29.38 -17.24
CA HIS A 270 -2.93 29.91 -15.90
C HIS A 270 -2.26 29.08 -14.79
N GLY A 271 -1.48 28.04 -15.14
CA GLY A 271 -1.00 27.04 -14.18
C GLY A 271 -0.15 27.62 -13.05
N GLY A 272 0.63 28.66 -13.32
CA GLY A 272 1.42 29.37 -12.30
C GLY A 272 0.54 30.08 -11.26
N ARG A 273 -0.57 30.70 -11.69
CA ARG A 273 -1.54 31.35 -10.79
C ARG A 273 -2.25 30.32 -9.92
N HIS A 274 -2.79 29.26 -10.52
CA HIS A 274 -3.50 28.22 -9.77
C HIS A 274 -2.58 27.48 -8.78
N LEU A 275 -1.33 27.24 -9.16
CA LEU A 275 -0.34 26.66 -8.25
C LEU A 275 -0.07 27.60 -7.05
N ALA A 276 0.15 28.89 -7.31
CA ALA A 276 0.39 29.87 -6.27
C ALA A 276 -0.82 30.03 -5.33
N GLU A 277 -2.05 30.05 -5.86
CA GLU A 277 -3.29 30.08 -5.07
C GLU A 277 -3.37 28.89 -4.11
N GLY A 278 -3.06 27.68 -4.60
CA GLY A 278 -3.01 26.47 -3.77
C GLY A 278 -1.94 26.53 -2.67
N MET A 279 -0.74 27.03 -3.00
CA MET A 279 0.34 27.23 -2.02
C MET A 279 -0.05 28.28 -0.96
N MET A 280 -0.70 29.36 -1.38
CA MET A 280 -1.18 30.45 -0.51
C MET A 280 -2.21 29.94 0.51
N SER A 281 -3.20 29.19 0.03
CA SER A 281 -4.24 28.60 0.87
C SER A 281 -3.67 27.66 1.95
N ARG A 282 -2.67 26.84 1.57
CA ARG A 282 -1.95 25.96 2.51
C ARG A 282 -1.14 26.74 3.53
N LEU A 283 -0.44 27.80 3.11
CA LEU A 283 0.32 28.67 4.00
C LEU A 283 -0.61 29.31 5.04
N ASP A 284 -1.75 29.85 4.61
CA ASP A 284 -2.70 30.50 5.52
C ASP A 284 -3.28 29.54 6.55
N THR A 285 -3.61 28.33 6.12
CA THR A 285 -4.08 27.29 7.03
C THR A 285 -3.01 26.89 8.04
N THR A 286 -1.77 26.73 7.58
CA THR A 286 -0.64 26.32 8.44
C THR A 286 -0.23 27.42 9.41
N ALA A 287 -0.16 28.67 8.97
CA ALA A 287 0.24 29.81 9.80
C ALA A 287 -0.72 30.08 10.96
N ARG A 288 -2.02 29.77 10.80
CA ARG A 288 -3.00 29.81 11.90
C ARG A 288 -2.75 28.76 12.98
N GLN A 289 -2.15 27.62 12.61
CA GLN A 289 -1.90 26.50 13.53
C GLN A 289 -0.47 26.51 14.10
N VAL A 290 0.47 27.15 13.41
CA VAL A 290 1.89 27.15 13.75
C VAL A 290 2.37 28.60 13.89
N PRO A 291 2.26 29.22 15.08
CA PRO A 291 2.66 30.61 15.30
C PRO A 291 4.12 30.92 14.93
N ALA A 292 5.01 29.94 15.06
CA ALA A 292 6.42 30.06 14.67
C ALA A 292 6.64 30.34 13.17
N LEU A 293 5.64 30.08 12.33
CA LEU A 293 5.68 30.35 10.89
C LEU A 293 5.40 31.83 10.55
N VAL A 294 4.67 32.55 11.42
CA VAL A 294 4.17 33.92 11.18
C VAL A 294 5.28 34.89 10.73
N PRO A 295 6.49 34.92 11.34
CA PRO A 295 7.55 35.83 10.92
C PRO A 295 8.01 35.64 9.46
N TYR A 296 7.77 34.47 8.87
CA TYR A 296 8.20 34.13 7.51
C TYR A 296 7.11 34.31 6.46
N VAL A 297 5.85 34.50 6.87
CA VAL A 297 4.67 34.51 5.97
C VAL A 297 4.84 35.54 4.86
N SER A 298 5.21 36.78 5.16
CA SER A 298 5.37 37.83 4.14
C SER A 298 6.39 37.47 3.07
N ARG A 299 7.51 36.83 3.46
CA ARG A 299 8.55 36.39 2.52
C ARG A 299 8.09 35.21 1.67
N LEU A 300 7.36 34.25 2.25
CA LEU A 300 6.80 33.11 1.53
C LEU A 300 5.73 33.56 0.53
N ARG A 301 4.86 34.51 0.90
CA ARG A 301 3.86 35.10 0.00
C ARG A 301 4.51 35.76 -1.21
N ALA A 302 5.54 36.59 -1.00
CA ALA A 302 6.29 37.21 -2.09
C ALA A 302 6.91 36.17 -3.04
N ALA A 303 7.38 35.03 -2.52
CA ALA A 303 7.90 33.95 -3.36
C ALA A 303 6.79 33.27 -4.18
N TYR A 304 5.59 33.06 -3.62
CA TYR A 304 4.45 32.50 -4.35
C TYR A 304 3.88 33.47 -5.39
N ASP A 305 3.84 34.77 -5.09
CA ASP A 305 3.46 35.81 -6.05
C ASP A 305 4.44 35.84 -7.24
N ALA A 306 5.74 35.63 -7.00
CA ALA A 306 6.73 35.49 -8.06
C ALA A 306 6.46 34.27 -8.98
N VAL A 307 5.99 33.15 -8.42
CA VAL A 307 5.54 31.98 -9.21
C VAL A 307 4.33 32.33 -10.06
N ALA A 308 3.34 33.05 -9.50
CA ALA A 308 2.16 33.50 -10.23
C ALA A 308 2.53 34.44 -11.41
N ALA A 309 3.58 35.24 -11.25
CA ALA A 309 4.07 36.20 -12.24
C ALA A 309 4.98 35.57 -13.32
N HIS A 310 5.55 34.38 -13.09
CA HIS A 310 6.53 33.76 -13.98
C HIS A 310 5.97 33.21 -15.30
N GLY A 311 4.65 33.27 -15.52
CA GLY A 311 4.00 32.83 -16.75
C GLY A 311 3.68 31.32 -16.77
N PRO A 312 3.45 30.72 -17.95
CA PRO A 312 3.04 29.31 -18.04
C PRO A 312 4.15 28.39 -17.51
N VAL A 313 3.79 27.54 -16.56
CA VAL A 313 4.66 26.49 -16.02
C VAL A 313 4.83 25.41 -17.08
N ARG A 314 5.94 24.67 -17.05
CA ARG A 314 6.07 23.44 -17.84
C ARG A 314 4.83 22.57 -17.61
N PRO A 315 4.34 21.87 -18.66
CA PRO A 315 3.16 21.06 -18.49
C PRO A 315 3.38 20.03 -17.38
N PRO A 316 2.39 19.84 -16.49
CA PRO A 316 2.52 18.87 -15.41
C PRO A 316 2.70 17.48 -16.02
N GLN A 317 3.60 16.71 -15.41
CA GLN A 317 3.81 15.32 -15.74
C GLN A 317 3.40 14.45 -14.56
N ARG A 318 3.17 13.16 -14.82
CA ARG A 318 3.08 12.19 -13.74
C ARG A 318 4.41 12.16 -12.97
N ILE A 319 4.30 12.19 -11.65
CA ILE A 319 5.42 12.15 -10.71
C ILE A 319 5.18 11.06 -9.66
N HIS A 320 6.18 10.82 -8.80
CA HIS A 320 6.01 9.97 -7.62
C HIS A 320 4.98 10.51 -6.63
N GLY A 321 4.93 11.84 -6.45
CA GLY A 321 3.95 12.52 -5.59
C GLY A 321 4.23 12.48 -4.08
N ASP A 322 5.23 11.71 -3.61
CA ASP A 322 5.65 11.64 -2.20
C ASP A 322 7.10 11.13 -2.06
N LEU A 323 8.01 11.66 -2.87
CA LEU A 323 9.40 11.18 -2.89
C LEU A 323 10.19 11.76 -1.71
N HIS A 324 10.73 10.89 -0.87
CA HIS A 324 11.67 11.23 0.19
C HIS A 324 12.71 10.11 0.38
N LEU A 325 13.71 10.32 1.24
CA LEU A 325 14.79 9.35 1.47
C LEU A 325 14.32 7.97 1.98
N GLY A 326 13.11 7.89 2.52
CA GLY A 326 12.49 6.62 2.93
C GLY A 326 11.91 5.82 1.76
N GLN A 327 11.66 6.46 0.61
CA GLN A 327 11.08 5.85 -0.60
C GLN A 327 12.13 5.51 -1.66
N VAL A 328 13.40 5.53 -1.27
CA VAL A 328 14.50 5.13 -2.12
C VAL A 328 15.36 4.10 -1.43
N LEU A 329 15.71 3.05 -2.17
CA LEU A 329 16.53 1.94 -1.70
C LEU A 329 17.85 1.93 -2.45
N ARG A 330 18.96 1.82 -1.72
CA ARG A 330 20.29 1.60 -2.32
C ARG A 330 20.62 0.12 -2.27
N ALA A 331 20.77 -0.51 -3.44
CA ALA A 331 21.27 -1.88 -3.58
C ALA A 331 22.58 -1.87 -4.38
N GLY A 332 23.69 -2.22 -3.72
CA GLY A 332 25.02 -2.01 -4.29
C GLY A 332 25.28 -0.52 -4.60
N GLN A 333 25.62 -0.22 -5.85
CA GLN A 333 25.85 1.15 -6.32
C GLN A 333 24.63 1.80 -6.98
N ARG A 334 23.46 1.16 -6.95
CA ARG A 334 22.27 1.65 -7.63
C ARG A 334 21.19 2.07 -6.65
N TRP A 335 20.57 3.21 -6.96
CA TRP A 335 19.34 3.67 -6.33
C TRP A 335 18.12 3.13 -7.09
N PHE A 336 17.12 2.75 -6.30
CA PHE A 336 15.81 2.33 -6.75
C PHE A 336 14.75 3.19 -6.06
N VAL A 337 13.70 3.54 -6.80
CA VAL A 337 12.55 4.28 -6.30
C VAL A 337 11.40 3.31 -6.09
N ILE A 338 10.72 3.43 -4.95
CA ILE A 338 9.62 2.55 -4.53
C ILE A 338 8.42 3.38 -4.05
N ASP A 339 7.28 2.74 -3.80
CA ASP A 339 6.08 3.35 -3.17
C ASP A 339 5.49 4.54 -3.96
N PHE A 340 5.08 4.26 -5.20
CA PHE A 340 4.39 5.20 -6.09
C PHE A 340 2.92 5.44 -5.72
N GLU A 341 2.47 4.95 -4.57
CA GLU A 341 1.16 5.28 -4.02
C GLU A 341 0.92 6.80 -4.01
N GLY A 342 1.95 7.62 -3.74
CA GLY A 342 1.80 9.06 -3.54
C GLY A 342 1.14 9.38 -2.20
N GLU A 343 0.84 10.66 -1.95
CA GLU A 343 0.44 11.15 -0.61
C GLU A 343 -0.79 10.39 -0.06
N PRO A 344 -0.65 9.57 1.02
CA PRO A 344 -1.69 8.65 1.48
C PRO A 344 -3.03 9.32 1.87
N ALA A 345 -2.97 10.60 2.22
CA ALA A 345 -4.14 11.41 2.59
C ALA A 345 -5.02 11.80 1.39
N ARG A 346 -4.52 11.68 0.15
CA ARG A 346 -5.25 12.09 -1.05
C ARG A 346 -5.98 10.92 -1.72
N PRO A 347 -7.16 11.15 -2.33
CA PRO A 347 -7.84 10.14 -3.14
C PRO A 347 -6.98 9.66 -4.34
N ILE A 348 -7.11 8.40 -4.77
CA ILE A 348 -6.44 7.87 -5.99
C ILE A 348 -6.59 8.82 -7.18
N ALA A 349 -7.78 9.39 -7.41
CA ALA A 349 -8.01 10.26 -8.56
C ALA A 349 -7.13 11.52 -8.56
N GLU A 350 -6.78 12.03 -7.37
CA GLU A 350 -5.85 13.15 -7.22
C GLU A 350 -4.39 12.70 -7.26
N ARG A 351 -4.06 11.53 -6.70
CA ARG A 351 -2.71 10.94 -6.75
C ARG A 351 -2.29 10.53 -8.18
N ARG A 352 -3.27 10.36 -9.07
CA ARG A 352 -3.06 10.02 -10.49
C ARG A 352 -2.96 11.22 -11.43
N ARG A 353 -3.20 12.44 -10.94
CA ARG A 353 -3.07 13.68 -11.72
C ARG A 353 -1.63 14.04 -12.00
#